data_AF-A0A8X8AA50-F1
#
_entry.id   AF-A0A8X8AA50-F1
#
_cell.length_a   1.000
_cell.length_b   1.000
_cell.length_c   1.000
_cell.angle_alpha   90.00
_cell.angle_beta   90.00
_cell.angle_gamma   90.00
#
_symmetry.space_group_name_H-M   'P 1'
#
loop_
_entity.id
_entity.type
_entity.pdbx_description
1 polymer ?
#
loop_
_entity_poly.entity_id
_entity_poly.type
_entity_poly.pdbx_seq_one_letter_code
_entity_poly.pdbx_strand_id
1 'polypeptide(L)'
;MVQDNIQPVKEDTFTLAKKIELLEVSKRKFLGEGLETCSTDDLQQLENQLERSLTRIRARKNQLFRERIEKLKGECGMQQLDLSSTRKQQLLEDRQVTEVETELFIGPPETRLAPKP
;
A
#
# COMPACT_ATOMS: atom_id res chain seq x y z
N MET A 1 22.28 -53.53 -10.68
CA MET A 1 22.58 -52.56 -9.60
C MET A 1 22.03 -51.16 -9.94
N VAL A 2 20.71 -51.02 -10.16
CA VAL A 2 20.06 -49.70 -10.40
C VAL A 2 18.90 -49.47 -9.41
N GLN A 3 18.52 -50.48 -8.63
CA GLN A 3 17.36 -50.44 -7.75
C GLN A 3 17.57 -49.58 -6.48
N ASP A 4 18.80 -49.51 -5.97
CA ASP A 4 19.10 -48.82 -4.70
C ASP A 4 19.22 -47.29 -4.83
N ASN A 5 19.45 -46.77 -6.04
CA ASN A 5 19.58 -45.32 -6.28
C ASN A 5 18.22 -44.63 -6.53
N ILE A 6 17.12 -45.39 -6.68
CA ILE A 6 15.79 -44.84 -6.97
C ILE A 6 15.05 -44.43 -5.69
N GLN A 7 15.29 -45.11 -4.57
CA GLN A 7 14.67 -44.80 -3.28
C GLN A 7 15.03 -43.41 -2.72
N PRO A 8 16.31 -43.01 -2.63
CA PRO A 8 16.68 -41.68 -2.11
C PRO A 8 16.15 -40.55 -3.01
N VAL A 9 16.19 -40.73 -4.33
CA VAL A 9 15.65 -39.74 -5.29
C VAL A 9 14.13 -39.58 -5.15
N LYS A 10 13.40 -40.65 -4.82
CA LYS A 10 11.96 -40.59 -4.55
C LYS A 10 11.65 -39.84 -3.24
N GLU A 11 12.47 -40.00 -2.23
CA GLU A 11 12.32 -39.30 -0.95
C GLU A 11 12.66 -37.80 -1.08
N ASP A 12 13.71 -37.48 -1.84
CA ASP A 12 14.09 -36.10 -2.16
C ASP A 12 13.00 -35.38 -2.97
N THR A 13 12.43 -36.04 -3.97
CA THR A 13 11.35 -35.46 -4.79
C THR A 13 10.08 -35.25 -3.96
N PHE A 14 9.73 -36.19 -3.08
CA PHE A 14 8.62 -36.03 -2.14
C PHE A 14 8.84 -34.86 -1.17
N THR A 15 10.06 -34.74 -0.63
CA THR A 15 10.43 -33.64 0.26
C THR A 15 10.34 -32.29 -0.43
N LEU A 16 10.79 -32.21 -1.69
CA LEU A 16 10.69 -30.99 -2.48
C LEU A 16 9.22 -30.63 -2.79
N ALA A 17 8.41 -31.61 -3.17
CA ALA A 17 6.98 -31.41 -3.44
C ALA A 17 6.26 -30.84 -2.21
N LYS A 18 6.53 -31.37 -1.01
CA LYS A 18 5.99 -30.84 0.25
C LYS A 18 6.43 -29.40 0.53
N LYS A 19 7.69 -29.05 0.25
CA LYS A 19 8.17 -27.67 0.40
C LYS A 19 7.45 -26.71 -0.54
N ILE A 20 7.22 -27.12 -1.79
CA ILE A 20 6.47 -26.34 -2.77
C ILE A 20 5.04 -26.12 -2.28
N GLU A 21 4.37 -27.16 -1.82
CA GLU A 21 3.01 -27.08 -1.28
C GLU A 21 2.92 -26.09 -0.11
N LEU A 22 3.86 -26.16 0.84
CA LEU A 22 3.93 -25.23 1.98
C LEU A 22 4.13 -23.78 1.52
N LEU A 23 4.99 -23.55 0.52
CA LEU A 23 5.23 -22.23 -0.05
C LEU A 23 3.98 -21.67 -0.75
N GLU A 24 3.25 -22.49 -1.50
CA GLU A 24 2.01 -22.08 -2.16
C GLU A 24 0.90 -21.78 -1.15
N VAL A 25 0.80 -22.56 -0.07
CA VAL A 25 -0.11 -22.24 1.06
C VAL A 25 0.26 -20.90 1.69
N SER A 26 1.54 -20.69 1.97
CA SER A 26 2.03 -19.43 2.56
C SER A 26 1.74 -18.24 1.64
N LYS A 27 2.01 -18.37 0.34
CA LYS A 27 1.70 -17.35 -0.67
C LYS A 27 0.22 -17.00 -0.71
N ARG A 28 -0.68 -18.00 -0.71
CA ARG A 28 -2.13 -17.76 -0.67
C ARG A 28 -2.54 -16.97 0.56
N LYS A 29 -2.00 -17.29 1.74
CA LYS A 29 -2.23 -16.50 2.96
C LYS A 29 -1.79 -15.04 2.79
N PHE A 30 -0.59 -14.79 2.25
CA PHE A 30 -0.14 -13.42 1.94
C PHE A 30 -1.04 -12.66 0.95
N LEU A 31 -1.77 -13.38 0.09
CA LEU A 31 -2.74 -12.81 -0.85
C LEU A 31 -4.15 -12.65 -0.25
N GLY A 32 -4.35 -13.03 1.02
CA GLY A 32 -5.63 -12.92 1.71
C GLY A 32 -6.55 -14.13 1.51
N GLU A 33 -6.05 -15.24 0.98
CA GLU A 33 -6.81 -16.46 0.71
C GLU A 33 -6.64 -17.51 1.82
N GLY A 34 -7.70 -18.28 2.12
CA GLY A 34 -7.63 -19.44 3.02
C GLY A 34 -7.35 -19.07 4.48
N LEU A 35 -7.81 -17.89 4.92
CA LEU A 35 -7.55 -17.35 6.25
C LEU A 35 -8.49 -17.90 7.33
N GLU A 36 -9.55 -18.63 6.97
CA GLU A 36 -10.59 -19.11 7.91
C GLU A 36 -10.02 -20.04 8.99
N THR A 37 -8.88 -20.67 8.72
CA THR A 37 -8.19 -21.59 9.62
C THR A 37 -7.05 -20.94 10.41
N CYS A 38 -6.76 -19.67 10.18
CA CYS A 38 -5.67 -18.97 10.87
C CYS A 38 -6.11 -18.54 12.26
N SER A 39 -5.24 -18.70 13.25
CA SER A 39 -5.45 -18.12 14.58
C SER A 39 -5.25 -16.60 14.54
N THR A 40 -5.70 -15.91 15.59
CA THR A 40 -5.46 -14.46 15.74
C THR A 40 -3.97 -14.12 15.74
N ASP A 41 -3.14 -14.95 16.36
CA ASP A 41 -1.68 -14.78 16.38
C ASP A 41 -1.07 -14.93 14.98
N ASP A 42 -1.52 -15.94 14.21
CA ASP A 42 -1.07 -16.15 12.83
C ASP A 42 -1.42 -14.95 11.95
N LEU A 43 -2.64 -14.44 12.06
CA LEU A 43 -3.11 -13.26 11.32
C LEU A 43 -2.31 -12.02 11.69
N GLN A 44 -2.02 -11.81 12.98
CA GLN A 44 -1.23 -10.69 13.44
C GLN A 44 0.22 -10.76 12.92
N GLN A 45 0.82 -11.95 12.87
CA GLN A 45 2.14 -12.15 12.28
C GLN A 45 2.13 -11.87 10.78
N LEU A 46 1.09 -12.33 10.07
CA LEU A 46 0.93 -12.12 8.63
C LEU A 46 0.84 -10.62 8.30
N GLU A 47 -0.01 -9.89 9.03
CA GLU A 47 -0.17 -8.44 8.90
C GLU A 47 1.15 -7.71 9.14
N ASN A 48 1.85 -8.02 10.24
CA ASN A 48 3.16 -7.43 10.56
C ASN A 48 4.20 -7.66 9.45
N GLN A 49 4.21 -8.85 8.84
CA GLN A 49 5.12 -9.14 7.74
C GLN A 49 4.76 -8.35 6.46
N LEU A 50 3.48 -8.22 6.15
CA LEU A 50 2.98 -7.42 5.03
C LEU A 50 3.32 -5.95 5.22
N GLU A 51 3.07 -5.38 6.40
CA GLU A 51 3.37 -3.98 6.71
C GLU A 51 4.88 -3.67 6.54
N ARG A 52 5.74 -4.51 7.12
CA ARG A 52 7.20 -4.36 7.02
C ARG A 52 7.71 -4.49 5.58
N SER A 53 7.17 -5.42 4.80
CA SER A 53 7.58 -5.59 3.41
C SER A 53 7.11 -4.42 2.54
N LEU A 54 5.87 -3.98 2.72
CA LEU A 54 5.27 -2.87 1.99
C LEU A 54 5.99 -1.55 2.28
N THR A 55 6.35 -1.31 3.55
CA THR A 55 7.16 -0.15 3.96
C THR A 55 8.49 -0.12 3.21
N ARG A 56 9.20 -1.26 3.15
CA ARG A 56 10.46 -1.38 2.40
C ARG A 56 10.28 -1.15 0.90
N ILE A 57 9.24 -1.72 0.30
CA ILE A 57 8.93 -1.54 -1.13
C ILE A 57 8.66 -0.06 -1.43
N ARG A 58 7.81 0.60 -0.63
CA ARG A 58 7.49 2.02 -0.79
C ARG A 58 8.72 2.91 -0.63
N ALA A 59 9.55 2.65 0.38
CA ALA A 59 10.79 3.39 0.61
C ALA A 59 11.73 3.30 -0.60
N ARG A 60 11.97 2.08 -1.11
CA ARG A 60 12.80 1.85 -2.30
C ARG A 60 12.22 2.50 -3.54
N LYS A 61 10.91 2.38 -3.79
CA LYS A 61 10.23 3.01 -4.93
C LYS A 61 10.40 4.54 -4.88
N ASN A 62 10.20 5.13 -3.70
CA ASN A 62 10.34 6.57 -3.52
C ASN A 62 11.78 7.03 -3.70
N GLN A 63 12.76 6.25 -3.24
CA GLN A 63 14.18 6.53 -3.47
C GLN A 63 14.51 6.56 -4.96
N LEU A 64 14.15 5.51 -5.70
CA LEU A 64 14.40 5.43 -7.14
C LEU A 64 13.74 6.58 -7.91
N PHE A 65 12.53 6.98 -7.51
CA PHE A 65 11.88 8.15 -8.12
C PHE A 65 12.58 9.47 -7.80
N ARG A 66 13.07 9.67 -6.57
CA ARG A 66 13.86 10.86 -6.23
C ARG A 66 15.13 10.93 -7.07
N GLU A 67 15.87 9.82 -7.15
CA GLU A 67 17.09 9.72 -7.97
C GLU A 67 16.79 10.04 -9.45
N ARG A 68 15.66 9.53 -9.98
CA ARG A 68 15.27 9.83 -11.37
C ARG A 68 14.88 11.29 -11.58
N ILE A 69 14.17 11.89 -10.63
CA ILE A 69 13.78 13.31 -10.68
C ILE A 69 15.03 14.20 -10.62
N GLU A 70 15.96 13.91 -9.72
CA GLU A 70 17.22 14.66 -9.58
C GLU A 70 18.04 14.60 -10.87
N LYS A 71 18.15 13.41 -11.49
CA LYS A 71 18.81 13.26 -12.79
C LYS A 71 18.18 14.15 -13.86
N LEU A 72 16.86 14.10 -14.01
CA LEU A 72 16.15 14.90 -15.02
C LEU A 72 16.24 16.41 -14.74
N LYS A 73 16.23 16.83 -13.47
CA LYS A 73 16.43 18.24 -13.09
C LYS A 73 17.81 18.74 -13.46
N GLY A 74 18.85 17.93 -13.24
CA GLY A 74 20.22 18.22 -13.67
C GLY A 74 20.32 18.40 -15.19
N GLU A 75 19.65 17.52 -15.96
CA GLU A 75 19.59 17.60 -17.43
C GLU A 75 18.83 18.86 -17.92
N CYS A 76 17.80 19.29 -17.18
CA CYS A 76 16.95 20.43 -17.56
C CYS A 76 17.41 21.78 -16.96
N GLY A 77 18.45 21.80 -16.12
CA GLY A 77 18.94 23.02 -15.46
C GLY A 77 18.01 23.59 -14.37
N MET A 78 17.05 22.81 -13.88
CA MET A 78 16.08 23.24 -12.87
C MET A 78 16.64 23.06 -11.45
N GLN A 79 16.74 24.13 -10.66
CA GLN A 79 17.15 24.05 -9.25
C GLN A 79 16.02 23.56 -8.34
N GLN A 80 16.39 22.92 -7.22
CA GLN A 80 15.49 22.19 -6.33
C GLN A 80 14.70 23.14 -5.41
N LEU A 81 13.39 23.32 -5.63
CA LEU A 81 12.48 23.73 -4.55
C LEU A 81 12.37 22.53 -3.59
N ASP A 82 12.90 22.69 -2.37
CA ASP A 82 12.90 21.64 -1.36
C ASP A 82 11.48 21.46 -0.78
N LEU A 83 10.75 20.47 -1.31
CA LEU A 83 9.41 20.06 -0.88
C LEU A 83 9.44 19.09 0.32
N SER A 84 10.62 18.86 0.93
CA SER A 84 10.75 17.96 2.09
C SER A 84 9.90 18.40 3.29
N SER A 85 9.57 19.71 3.38
CA SER A 85 8.70 20.28 4.41
C SER A 85 7.21 19.96 4.22
N THR A 86 6.72 19.79 2.99
CA THR A 86 5.27 19.71 2.71
C THR A 86 4.67 18.34 3.01
N ARG A 87 5.46 17.25 2.96
CA ARG A 87 4.92 15.89 3.17
C ARG A 87 4.69 15.49 4.63
N LYS A 88 5.30 16.19 5.60
CA LYS A 88 4.99 15.96 7.02
C LYS A 88 3.64 16.55 7.43
N GLN A 89 3.08 17.49 6.66
CA GLN A 89 1.80 18.15 6.99
C GLN A 89 0.57 17.34 6.54
N GLN A 90 0.66 16.56 5.47
CA GLN A 90 -0.51 15.83 4.94
C GLN A 90 -0.98 14.62 5.77
N LEU A 91 -0.20 14.12 6.75
CA LEU A 91 -0.67 13.07 7.68
C LEU A 91 -1.42 13.66 8.90
N LEU A 92 -1.40 14.99 9.09
CA LEU A 92 -2.04 15.68 10.23
C LEU A 92 -3.26 16.53 9.82
N GLU A 93 -3.50 16.75 8.52
CA GLU A 93 -4.62 17.56 8.02
C GLU A 93 -5.92 16.79 7.77
N ASP A 94 -6.00 15.50 8.11
CA ASP A 94 -7.26 14.73 8.07
C ASP A 94 -8.18 14.96 9.28
N ARG A 95 -7.98 16.06 10.04
CA ARG A 95 -8.82 16.42 11.20
C ARG A 95 -9.18 17.90 11.30
N GLN A 96 -9.21 18.63 10.19
CA GLN A 96 -9.80 19.98 10.18
C GLN A 96 -10.95 20.04 9.16
N VAL A 97 -12.09 19.47 9.53
CA VAL A 97 -13.38 19.91 8.99
C VAL A 97 -13.57 21.32 9.48
N THR A 98 -13.25 22.33 8.66
CA THR A 98 -13.65 23.70 8.94
C THR A 98 -15.09 23.85 8.49
N GLU A 99 -15.98 24.12 9.44
CA GLU A 99 -17.37 24.45 9.17
C GLU A 99 -17.39 25.83 8.49
N VAL A 100 -17.73 25.85 7.21
CA VAL A 100 -18.01 27.09 6.47
C VAL A 100 -19.50 27.35 6.54
N GLU A 101 -19.89 28.40 7.25
CA GLU A 101 -21.26 28.92 7.18
C GLU A 101 -21.53 29.35 5.73
N THR A 102 -22.37 28.58 5.04
CA THR A 102 -22.91 28.97 3.75
C THR A 102 -24.29 29.56 4.03
N GLU A 103 -24.56 30.77 3.52
CA GLU A 103 -25.92 31.33 3.51
C GLU A 103 -26.77 30.61 2.44
N LEU A 104 -26.84 29.27 2.54
CA LEU A 104 -27.66 28.46 1.67
C LEU A 104 -29.09 28.45 2.21
N PHE A 105 -29.90 29.39 1.75
CA PHE A 105 -31.32 29.39 2.03
C PHE A 105 -32.01 28.28 1.20
N ILE A 106 -32.19 27.10 1.80
CA ILE A 106 -33.01 26.03 1.23
C ILE A 106 -34.48 26.36 1.52
N GLY A 107 -35.00 27.34 0.78
CA GLY A 107 -36.39 27.77 0.85
C GLY A 107 -36.85 28.38 -0.47
N PRO A 108 -38.16 28.61 -0.65
CA PRO A 108 -38.68 29.26 -1.86
C PRO A 108 -37.96 30.60 -2.07
N PRO A 109 -37.52 30.92 -3.30
CA PRO A 109 -36.73 32.11 -3.56
C PRO A 109 -37.49 33.40 -3.18
N GLU A 110 -36.79 34.37 -2.60
CA GLU A 110 -37.34 35.68 -2.30
C GLU A 110 -37.83 36.36 -3.58
N THR A 111 -39.10 36.77 -3.60
CA THR A 111 -39.63 37.57 -4.70
C THR A 111 -39.07 38.98 -4.57
N ARG A 112 -38.19 39.36 -5.51
CA ARG A 112 -37.73 40.74 -5.63
C ARG A 112 -38.92 41.62 -5.98
N LEU A 113 -39.54 42.24 -4.97
CA LEU A 113 -40.51 43.31 -5.20
C LEU A 113 -39.73 44.45 -5.85
N ALA A 114 -40.04 44.73 -7.12
CA ALA A 114 -39.52 45.90 -7.81
C ALA A 114 -39.86 47.15 -6.99
N PRO A 115 -38.95 48.15 -6.90
CA PRO A 115 -39.27 49.40 -6.24
C PRO A 115 -40.50 50.02 -6.92
N LYS A 116 -41.50 50.36 -6.10
CA LYS A 116 -42.71 51.08 -6.51
C LYS A 116 -42.34 52.48 -7.02
N PRO A 117 -43.18 53.04 -7.92
CA PRO A 117 -42.80 54.06 -8.90
C PRO A 117 -42.30 55.38 -8.32
#